data_AF-A0AAE0JGJ4-F1
#
_entry.id   AF-A0AAE0JGJ4-F1
#
_cell.length_a   1.000
_cell.length_b   1.000
_cell.length_c   1.000
_cell.angle_alpha   90.00
_cell.angle_beta   90.00
_cell.angle_gamma   90.00
#
_symmetry.space_group_name_H-M   'P 1'
#
loop_
_entity.id
_entity.type
_entity.pdbx_description
1 polymer ?
#
loop_
_entity_poly.entity_id
_entity_poly.type
_entity_poly.pdbx_seq_one_letter_code
_entity_poly.pdbx_strand_id
1 'polypeptide(L)'
;MLDYTEYNNVFPSPGIINPYDHKGTGAIETFRKSLGGVLFVDRVLSRLGIGQGTAYPPKGENGLRSLHQQICQSSVSSHHKISVLYYLLLDHDDIHPGRSQWADGFAEETGLPKKYQILMRGLWHMDRKEFKYAIENLTHPSLPTEFADEITIALVRSASQSDYTLALAYFHAAQPVFTSSEALELLFGALARTNVTEALDFSRRYPEWTRQQLFERLVASILEQPEKLGARGKELVSAALTGEEESWFQDYLRRGEGRKSKGTSVLLRMRGVVTGRLSSTAALENLAGHL
;
A
#
# COMPACT_ATOMS: atom_id res chain seq x y z
N MET A 1 -22.83 28.29 10.03
CA MET A 1 -21.66 27.39 10.11
C MET A 1 -21.75 26.70 11.45
N LEU A 2 -21.76 25.38 11.45
CA LEU A 2 -21.87 24.58 12.67
C LEU A 2 -20.67 24.84 13.58
N ASP A 3 -20.93 25.04 14.89
CA ASP A 3 -19.87 25.16 15.88
C ASP A 3 -19.39 23.76 16.29
N TYR A 4 -18.28 23.33 15.72
CA TYR A 4 -17.69 22.00 15.97
C TYR A 4 -17.05 21.88 17.36
N THR A 5 -16.89 22.99 18.08
CA THR A 5 -16.30 22.99 19.44
C THR A 5 -17.32 22.54 20.50
N GLU A 6 -18.60 22.55 20.15
CA GLU A 6 -19.69 22.04 20.99
C GLU A 6 -19.98 20.58 20.64
N TYR A 7 -19.75 19.66 21.59
CA TYR A 7 -19.85 18.21 21.36
C TYR A 7 -21.20 17.78 20.77
N ASN A 8 -22.30 18.31 21.30
CA ASN A 8 -23.65 17.92 20.91
C ASN A 8 -24.04 18.44 19.52
N ASN A 9 -23.27 19.36 18.93
CA ASN A 9 -23.45 19.77 17.55
C ASN A 9 -22.78 18.78 16.58
N VAL A 10 -21.73 18.07 17.02
CA VAL A 10 -20.95 17.17 16.18
C VAL A 10 -21.51 15.74 16.22
N PHE A 11 -21.69 15.20 17.42
CA PHE A 11 -22.05 13.79 17.59
C PHE A 11 -23.54 13.59 17.84
N PRO A 12 -24.10 12.45 17.41
CA PRO A 12 -25.52 12.16 17.59
C PRO A 12 -25.96 12.23 19.07
N SER A 13 -27.22 12.60 19.29
CA SER A 13 -27.78 12.77 20.62
C SER A 13 -27.70 11.50 21.49
N PRO A 14 -27.63 11.65 22.82
CA PRO A 14 -27.66 10.51 23.74
C PRO A 14 -28.83 9.56 23.46
N GLY A 15 -28.57 8.25 23.41
CA GLY A 15 -29.56 7.21 23.09
C GLY A 15 -29.45 6.63 21.69
N ILE A 16 -28.66 7.23 20.80
CA ILE A 16 -28.20 6.60 19.55
C ILE A 16 -27.05 5.65 19.88
N ILE A 17 -26.97 4.50 19.20
CA ILE A 17 -25.93 3.49 19.44
C ILE A 17 -24.56 4.15 19.20
N ASN A 18 -23.69 4.04 20.19
CA ASN A 18 -22.32 4.54 20.09
C ASN A 18 -21.44 3.44 19.46
N PRO A 19 -20.69 3.71 18.37
CA PRO A 19 -19.84 2.71 17.73
C PRO A 19 -18.68 2.25 18.62
N TYR A 20 -18.41 2.97 19.70
CA TYR A 20 -17.31 2.73 20.62
C TYR A 20 -17.73 1.97 21.89
N ASP A 21 -18.70 1.06 21.75
CA ASP A 21 -19.00 0.06 22.78
C ASP A 21 -17.92 -1.04 22.84
N HIS A 22 -18.07 -2.02 23.73
CA HIS A 22 -17.10 -3.11 23.86
C HIS A 22 -16.93 -3.92 22.55
N LYS A 23 -17.98 -4.03 21.74
CA LYS A 23 -17.95 -4.82 20.50
C LYS A 23 -17.22 -4.06 19.39
N GLY A 24 -17.57 -2.80 19.17
CA GLY A 24 -16.95 -1.94 18.16
C GLY A 24 -15.48 -1.64 18.48
N THR A 25 -15.16 -1.33 19.74
CA THR A 25 -13.76 -1.19 20.16
C THR A 25 -12.97 -2.48 19.96
N GLY A 26 -13.55 -3.65 20.28
CA GLY A 26 -12.94 -4.95 20.00
C GLY A 26 -12.69 -5.23 18.51
N ALA A 27 -13.61 -4.81 17.64
CA ALA A 27 -13.45 -4.94 16.19
C ALA A 27 -12.31 -4.04 15.66
N ILE A 28 -12.27 -2.77 16.09
CA ILE A 28 -11.21 -1.83 15.74
C ILE A 28 -9.84 -2.34 16.19
N GLU A 29 -9.74 -2.88 17.40
CA GLU A 29 -8.51 -3.48 17.92
C GLU A 29 -8.08 -4.74 17.14
N THR A 30 -9.02 -5.48 16.58
CA THR A 30 -8.73 -6.62 15.70
C THR A 30 -8.10 -6.14 14.40
N PHE A 31 -8.66 -5.08 13.79
CA PHE A 31 -8.06 -4.49 12.60
C PHE A 31 -6.67 -3.93 12.88
N ARG A 32 -6.51 -3.18 13.97
CA ARG A 32 -5.24 -2.64 14.44
C ARG A 32 -4.16 -3.72 14.53
N LYS A 33 -4.43 -4.84 15.20
CA LYS A 33 -3.50 -5.98 15.29
C LYS A 33 -3.12 -6.52 13.92
N SER A 34 -4.09 -6.62 13.01
CA SER A 34 -3.84 -7.13 11.66
C SER A 34 -3.05 -6.17 10.76
N LEU A 35 -2.97 -4.89 11.12
CA LEU A 35 -2.21 -3.84 10.41
C LEU A 35 -0.89 -3.49 11.13
N GLY A 36 -0.34 -4.42 11.93
CA GLY A 36 0.95 -4.23 12.59
C GLY A 36 0.89 -3.36 13.86
N GLY A 37 -0.30 -3.22 14.46
CA GLY A 37 -0.50 -2.53 15.73
C GLY A 37 -0.82 -1.03 15.62
N VAL A 38 -0.75 -0.46 14.41
CA VAL A 38 -0.94 0.98 14.16
C VAL A 38 -1.90 1.17 12.99
N LEU A 39 -3.01 1.86 13.25
CA LEU A 39 -3.99 2.30 12.27
C LEU A 39 -3.53 3.62 11.61
N PHE A 40 -4.04 3.90 10.42
CA PHE A 40 -3.86 5.16 9.71
C PHE A 40 -4.40 6.35 10.50
N VAL A 41 -5.53 6.21 11.18
CA VAL A 41 -6.03 7.27 12.07
C VAL A 41 -5.07 7.59 13.20
N ASP A 42 -4.33 6.62 13.75
CA ASP A 42 -3.32 6.93 14.77
C ASP A 42 -2.17 7.75 14.21
N ARG A 43 -1.78 7.45 12.96
CA ARG A 43 -0.74 8.21 12.25
C ARG A 43 -1.18 9.65 12.01
N VAL A 44 -2.45 9.84 11.65
CA VAL A 44 -3.08 11.16 11.52
C VAL A 44 -3.05 11.90 12.86
N LEU A 45 -3.57 11.28 13.92
CA LEU A 45 -3.62 11.87 15.27
C LEU A 45 -2.22 12.23 15.77
N SER A 46 -1.26 11.31 15.63
CA SER A 46 0.13 11.51 16.01
C SER A 46 0.77 12.69 15.25
N ARG A 47 0.59 12.76 13.92
CA ARG A 47 1.12 13.85 13.09
C ARG A 47 0.51 15.20 13.42
N LEU A 48 -0.75 15.22 13.86
CA LEU A 48 -1.44 16.42 14.33
C LEU A 48 -1.13 16.76 15.80
N GLY A 49 -0.35 15.93 16.50
CA GLY A 49 -0.06 16.10 17.92
C GLY A 49 -1.29 15.96 18.82
N ILE A 50 -2.35 15.31 18.34
CA ILE A 50 -3.60 15.09 19.06
C ILE A 50 -3.52 13.75 19.79
N GLY A 51 -3.75 13.77 21.11
CA GLY A 51 -3.87 12.54 21.90
C GLY A 51 -2.59 11.71 21.89
N GLN A 52 -1.53 12.18 22.54
CA GLN A 52 -0.28 11.43 22.75
C GLN A 52 -0.58 10.09 23.47
N GLY A 53 -0.72 8.98 22.72
CA GLY A 53 -1.14 7.66 23.20
C GLY A 53 -2.22 7.00 22.30
N THR A 54 -2.77 5.84 22.70
CA THR A 54 -3.91 5.18 22.04
C THR A 54 -5.22 5.91 22.31
N ALA A 55 -5.36 7.11 21.73
CA ALA A 55 -6.55 7.96 21.85
C ALA A 55 -7.76 7.39 21.09
N TYR A 56 -7.49 6.57 20.07
CA TYR A 56 -8.48 5.86 19.27
C TYR A 56 -8.31 4.33 19.41
N PRO A 57 -9.41 3.55 19.49
CA PRO A 57 -10.77 4.02 19.59
C PRO A 57 -11.08 4.60 20.98
N PRO A 58 -11.90 5.66 21.08
CA PRO A 58 -12.38 6.12 22.38
C PRO A 58 -13.16 5.00 23.08
N LYS A 59 -13.20 5.00 24.41
CA LYS A 59 -13.91 3.98 25.19
C LYS A 59 -15.24 4.53 25.70
N GLY A 60 -16.33 4.20 25.00
CA GLY A 60 -17.67 4.71 25.28
C GLY A 60 -17.81 6.23 25.13
N GLU A 61 -18.92 6.77 25.63
CA GLU A 61 -19.27 8.19 25.46
C GLU A 61 -18.28 9.15 26.13
N ASN A 62 -17.84 8.84 27.36
CA ASN A 62 -16.87 9.67 28.07
C ASN A 62 -15.51 9.73 27.36
N GLY A 63 -15.08 8.61 26.78
CA GLY A 63 -13.87 8.57 25.95
C GLY A 63 -14.01 9.45 24.70
N LEU A 64 -15.18 9.41 24.04
CA LEU A 64 -15.44 10.21 22.85
C LEU A 64 -15.50 11.71 23.16
N ARG A 65 -16.15 12.12 24.27
CA ARG A 65 -16.14 13.51 24.76
C ARG A 65 -14.73 14.01 25.06
N SER A 66 -13.92 13.17 25.72
CA SER A 66 -12.53 13.51 26.03
C SER A 66 -11.68 13.69 24.76
N LEU A 67 -11.85 12.79 23.78
CA LEU A 67 -11.15 12.88 22.50
C LEU A 67 -11.58 14.12 21.70
N HIS A 68 -12.88 14.40 21.64
CA HIS A 68 -13.41 15.61 21.00
C HIS A 68 -12.82 16.89 21.64
N GLN A 69 -12.76 16.96 22.96
CA GLN A 69 -12.13 18.08 23.67
C GLN A 69 -10.64 18.22 23.31
N GLN A 70 -9.89 17.12 23.28
CA GLN A 70 -8.47 17.12 22.89
C GLN A 70 -8.28 17.61 21.45
N ILE A 71 -9.14 17.18 20.52
CA ILE A 71 -9.12 17.65 19.13
C ILE A 71 -9.38 19.16 19.10
N CYS A 72 -10.41 19.65 19.80
CA CYS A 72 -10.77 21.06 19.82
C CYS A 72 -9.67 21.95 20.42
N GLN A 73 -9.01 21.48 21.47
CA GLN A 73 -7.95 22.20 22.19
C GLN A 73 -6.57 22.14 21.50
N SER A 74 -6.37 21.26 20.53
CA SER A 74 -5.11 21.15 19.81
C SER A 74 -4.74 22.44 19.04
N SER A 75 -3.46 22.65 18.74
CA SER A 75 -2.97 23.84 18.05
C SER A 75 -3.08 23.78 16.52
N VAL A 76 -3.58 22.69 15.96
CA VAL A 76 -3.68 22.52 14.50
C VAL A 76 -4.83 23.34 13.90
N SER A 77 -4.79 23.52 12.58
CA SER A 77 -5.82 24.26 11.85
C SER A 77 -7.22 23.67 12.02
N SER A 78 -8.26 24.51 11.91
CA SER A 78 -9.66 24.07 12.00
C SER A 78 -9.99 22.96 10.99
N HIS A 79 -9.48 23.03 9.76
CA HIS A 79 -9.69 21.98 8.76
C HIS A 79 -9.14 20.61 9.20
N HIS A 80 -7.99 20.57 9.86
CA HIS A 80 -7.45 19.33 10.40
C HIS A 80 -8.32 18.78 11.53
N LYS A 81 -8.76 19.64 12.47
CA LYS A 81 -9.68 19.24 13.55
C LYS A 81 -10.97 18.65 13.00
N ILE A 82 -11.61 19.37 12.08
CA ILE A 82 -12.86 18.97 11.44
C ILE A 82 -12.66 17.66 10.65
N SER A 83 -11.52 17.47 9.97
CA SER A 83 -11.24 16.21 9.25
C SER A 83 -11.14 14.98 10.17
N VAL A 84 -10.58 15.13 11.37
CA VAL A 84 -10.53 14.06 12.37
C VAL A 84 -11.93 13.77 12.92
N LEU A 85 -12.72 14.81 13.21
CA LEU A 85 -14.11 14.63 13.66
C LEU A 85 -14.96 13.93 12.57
N TYR A 86 -14.76 14.31 11.31
CA TYR A 86 -15.38 13.65 10.16
C TYR A 86 -15.02 12.15 10.12
N TYR A 87 -13.76 11.77 10.38
CA TYR A 87 -13.36 10.36 10.48
C TYR A 87 -14.16 9.63 11.56
N LEU A 88 -14.30 10.22 12.76
CA LEU A 88 -15.05 9.59 13.85
C LEU A 88 -16.54 9.42 13.50
N LEU A 89 -17.12 10.35 12.74
CA LEU A 89 -18.50 10.24 12.26
C LEU A 89 -18.69 9.12 11.22
N LEU A 90 -17.65 8.72 10.49
CA LEU A 90 -17.72 7.54 9.62
C LEU A 90 -17.95 6.26 10.43
N ASP A 91 -17.39 6.14 11.63
CA ASP A 91 -17.68 5.00 12.52
C ASP A 91 -19.15 4.98 12.95
N HIS A 92 -19.76 6.15 13.14
CA HIS A 92 -21.19 6.27 13.46
C HIS A 92 -22.07 5.86 12.28
N ASP A 93 -21.72 6.28 11.06
CA ASP A 93 -22.46 5.94 9.84
C ASP A 93 -22.38 4.42 9.54
N ASP A 94 -21.25 3.77 9.81
CA ASP A 94 -21.05 2.33 9.59
C ASP A 94 -22.00 1.43 10.41
N ILE A 95 -22.31 1.82 11.63
CA ILE A 95 -23.26 1.09 12.48
C ILE A 95 -24.72 1.46 12.22
N HIS A 96 -25.00 2.48 11.41
CA HIS A 96 -26.34 2.92 11.00
C HIS A 96 -26.52 3.01 9.47
N PRO A 97 -26.18 1.94 8.72
CA PRO A 97 -26.14 2.00 7.26
C PRO A 97 -27.52 2.36 6.67
N GLY A 98 -27.53 3.36 5.78
CA GLY A 98 -28.73 3.81 5.07
C GLY A 98 -29.73 4.63 5.89
N ARG A 99 -29.44 4.93 7.16
CA ARG A 99 -30.31 5.77 8.03
C ARG A 99 -29.69 7.12 8.38
N SER A 100 -28.38 7.26 8.29
CA SER A 100 -27.67 8.49 8.61
C SER A 100 -26.53 8.74 7.62
N GLN A 101 -26.29 10.01 7.34
CA GLN A 101 -25.13 10.53 6.61
C GLN A 101 -24.50 11.61 7.49
N TRP A 102 -24.19 11.28 8.74
CA TRP A 102 -23.71 12.27 9.70
C TRP A 102 -22.37 12.84 9.26
N ALA A 103 -21.47 12.02 8.74
CA ALA A 103 -20.19 12.49 8.26
C ALA A 103 -20.35 13.49 7.09
N ASP A 104 -21.20 13.16 6.11
CA ASP A 104 -21.42 14.02 4.93
C ASP A 104 -22.15 15.32 5.30
N GLY A 105 -23.21 15.25 6.11
CA GLY A 105 -23.91 16.44 6.61
C GLY A 105 -23.00 17.35 7.44
N PHE A 106 -22.19 16.77 8.33
CA PHE A 106 -21.18 17.51 9.09
C PHE A 106 -20.15 18.20 8.18
N ALA A 107 -19.69 17.51 7.13
CA ALA A 107 -18.76 18.09 6.17
C ALA A 107 -19.37 19.27 5.41
N GLU A 108 -20.65 19.20 5.05
CA GLU A 108 -21.38 20.30 4.42
C GLU A 108 -21.55 21.50 5.35
N GLU A 109 -22.02 21.29 6.57
CA GLU A 109 -22.31 22.37 7.53
C GLU A 109 -21.06 23.09 8.07
N THR A 110 -19.93 22.39 8.10
CA THR A 110 -18.62 22.95 8.48
C THR A 110 -17.81 23.46 7.29
N GLY A 111 -18.23 23.16 6.05
CA GLY A 111 -17.51 23.52 4.84
C GLY A 111 -16.18 22.78 4.68
N LEU A 112 -16.07 21.54 5.17
CA LEU A 112 -14.85 20.73 5.08
C LEU A 112 -14.46 20.51 3.61
N PRO A 113 -13.28 20.95 3.14
CA PRO A 113 -12.89 20.80 1.74
C PRO A 113 -12.86 19.35 1.29
N LYS A 114 -13.30 19.10 0.04
CA LYS A 114 -13.51 17.74 -0.47
C LYS A 114 -12.28 16.85 -0.39
N LYS A 115 -11.08 17.40 -0.58
CA LYS A 115 -9.82 16.65 -0.45
C LYS A 115 -9.64 16.00 0.94
N TYR A 116 -10.07 16.67 2.01
CA TYR A 116 -9.98 16.11 3.37
C TYR A 116 -11.02 15.01 3.58
N GLN A 117 -12.23 15.18 3.03
CA GLN A 117 -13.28 14.16 3.07
C GLN A 117 -12.81 12.88 2.37
N ILE A 118 -12.26 13.01 1.16
CA ILE A 118 -11.78 11.87 0.35
C ILE A 118 -10.61 11.19 1.07
N LEU A 119 -9.62 11.96 1.56
CA LEU A 119 -8.48 11.40 2.29
C LEU A 119 -8.94 10.61 3.52
N MET A 120 -9.76 11.22 4.38
CA MET A 120 -10.19 10.58 5.62
C MET A 120 -11.07 9.35 5.36
N ARG A 121 -11.96 9.40 4.36
CA ARG A 121 -12.76 8.23 3.96
C ARG A 121 -11.88 7.11 3.41
N GLY A 122 -10.87 7.44 2.61
CA GLY A 122 -9.88 6.48 2.11
C GLY A 122 -9.09 5.82 3.24
N LEU A 123 -8.56 6.61 4.19
CA LEU A 123 -7.83 6.08 5.35
C LEU A 123 -8.74 5.26 6.29
N TRP A 124 -10.00 5.66 6.44
CA TRP A 124 -11.00 4.92 7.22
C TRP A 124 -11.23 3.52 6.64
N HIS A 125 -11.40 3.41 5.31
CA HIS A 125 -11.48 2.11 4.65
C HIS A 125 -10.18 1.29 4.76
N MET A 126 -9.01 1.94 4.73
CA MET A 126 -7.73 1.25 4.97
C MET A 126 -7.68 0.61 6.36
N ASP A 127 -8.11 1.34 7.39
CA ASP A 127 -8.14 0.87 8.77
C ASP A 127 -9.07 -0.31 8.99
N ARG A 128 -10.04 -0.51 8.11
CA ARG A 128 -10.99 -1.62 8.13
C ARG A 128 -10.64 -2.74 7.14
N LYS A 129 -9.51 -2.62 6.46
CA LYS A 129 -9.06 -3.53 5.37
C LYS A 129 -10.03 -3.63 4.20
N GLU A 130 -10.83 -2.59 4.01
CA GLU A 130 -11.75 -2.42 2.89
C GLU A 130 -10.98 -1.82 1.70
N PHE A 131 -9.89 -2.48 1.32
CA PHE A 131 -8.85 -1.91 0.44
C PHE A 131 -9.39 -1.45 -0.92
N LYS A 132 -10.39 -2.14 -1.48
CA LYS A 132 -11.01 -1.72 -2.74
C LYS A 132 -11.60 -0.31 -2.63
N TYR A 133 -12.42 -0.06 -1.62
CA TYR A 133 -13.06 1.24 -1.37
C TYR A 133 -12.03 2.30 -0.93
N ALA A 134 -10.98 1.87 -0.22
CA ALA A 134 -9.87 2.75 0.11
C ALA A 134 -9.19 3.30 -1.14
N ILE A 135 -8.85 2.43 -2.12
CA ILE A 135 -8.17 2.84 -3.35
C ILE A 135 -9.02 3.76 -4.23
N GLU A 136 -10.33 3.53 -4.29
CA GLU A 136 -11.26 4.42 -5.00
C GLU A 136 -11.18 5.88 -4.49
N ASN A 137 -10.85 6.09 -3.21
CA ASN A 137 -10.65 7.42 -2.63
C ASN A 137 -9.19 7.87 -2.74
N LEU A 138 -8.23 7.03 -2.34
CA LEU A 138 -6.82 7.40 -2.16
C LEU A 138 -6.06 7.62 -3.49
N THR A 139 -6.66 7.24 -4.62
CA THR A 139 -6.10 7.50 -5.96
C THR A 139 -6.62 8.80 -6.58
N HIS A 140 -7.43 9.57 -5.85
CA HIS A 140 -7.95 10.83 -6.36
C HIS A 140 -6.82 11.86 -6.56
N PRO A 141 -6.72 12.52 -7.74
CA PRO A 141 -5.56 13.34 -8.12
C PRO A 141 -5.40 14.62 -7.29
N SER A 142 -6.42 15.03 -6.53
CA SER A 142 -6.33 16.18 -5.62
C SER A 142 -5.65 15.87 -4.29
N LEU A 143 -5.34 14.60 -4.02
CA LEU A 143 -4.75 14.19 -2.76
C LEU A 143 -3.23 14.26 -2.82
N PRO A 144 -2.58 14.71 -1.73
CA PRO A 144 -1.16 14.46 -1.56
C PRO A 144 -0.93 12.97 -1.28
N THR A 145 0.25 12.45 -1.65
CA THR A 145 0.64 11.06 -1.37
C THR A 145 1.17 10.91 0.06
N GLU A 146 0.42 11.43 1.03
CA GLU A 146 0.72 11.25 2.44
C GLU A 146 0.47 9.80 2.85
N PHE A 147 1.33 9.26 3.70
CA PHE A 147 1.30 7.85 4.13
C PHE A 147 1.47 6.83 3.00
N ALA A 148 2.06 7.25 1.86
CA ALA A 148 2.24 6.38 0.70
C ALA A 148 2.98 5.08 1.00
N ASP A 149 4.01 5.16 1.84
CA ASP A 149 4.78 4.01 2.31
C ASP A 149 3.88 3.04 3.06
N GLU A 150 3.15 3.52 4.05
CA GLU A 150 2.22 2.73 4.86
C GLU A 150 1.09 2.11 4.04
N ILE A 151 0.48 2.89 3.14
CA ILE A 151 -0.59 2.42 2.25
C ILE A 151 -0.06 1.26 1.40
N THR A 152 1.11 1.45 0.79
CA THR A 152 1.73 0.43 -0.07
C THR A 152 2.10 -0.82 0.71
N ILE A 153 2.72 -0.66 1.88
CA ILE A 153 3.06 -1.77 2.78
C ILE A 153 1.80 -2.56 3.16
N ALA A 154 0.72 -1.88 3.55
CA ALA A 154 -0.53 -2.52 3.95
C ALA A 154 -1.17 -3.31 2.79
N LEU A 155 -1.21 -2.73 1.59
CA LEU A 155 -1.78 -3.38 0.39
C LEU A 155 -0.97 -4.60 -0.03
N VAL A 156 0.36 -4.47 -0.12
CA VAL A 156 1.22 -5.58 -0.56
C VAL A 156 1.20 -6.72 0.46
N ARG A 157 1.25 -6.42 1.77
CA ARG A 157 1.21 -7.45 2.82
C ARG A 157 -0.15 -8.15 2.92
N SER A 158 -1.22 -7.46 2.54
CA SER A 158 -2.57 -8.01 2.58
C SER A 158 -2.96 -8.74 1.30
N ALA A 159 -2.09 -8.78 0.28
CA ALA A 159 -2.33 -9.46 -0.98
C ALA A 159 -2.51 -10.97 -0.78
N SER A 160 -3.74 -11.46 -0.91
CA SER A 160 -4.03 -12.89 -0.91
C SER A 160 -3.50 -13.55 -2.19
N GLN A 161 -2.88 -14.73 -2.06
CA GLN A 161 -2.43 -15.52 -3.23
C GLN A 161 -1.50 -14.76 -4.20
N SER A 162 -0.75 -13.77 -3.71
CA SER A 162 0.09 -12.88 -4.54
C SER A 162 -0.70 -12.03 -5.55
N ASP A 163 -1.98 -11.74 -5.27
CA ASP A 163 -2.75 -10.76 -6.03
C ASP A 163 -2.41 -9.33 -5.60
N TYR A 164 -1.47 -8.72 -6.32
CA TYR A 164 -1.00 -7.35 -6.06
C TYR A 164 -1.81 -6.27 -6.79
N THR A 165 -2.96 -6.61 -7.37
CA THR A 165 -3.75 -5.71 -8.23
C THR A 165 -4.03 -4.37 -7.56
N LEU A 166 -4.44 -4.35 -6.29
CA LEU A 166 -4.74 -3.10 -5.57
C LEU A 166 -3.51 -2.27 -5.25
N ALA A 167 -2.39 -2.91 -4.89
CA ALA A 167 -1.13 -2.20 -4.64
C ALA A 167 -0.59 -1.54 -5.90
N LEU A 168 -0.65 -2.26 -7.03
CA LEU A 168 -0.21 -1.74 -8.33
C LEU A 168 -1.17 -0.67 -8.86
N ALA A 169 -2.49 -0.84 -8.70
CA ALA A 169 -3.47 0.19 -9.05
C ALA A 169 -3.21 1.51 -8.29
N TYR A 170 -2.93 1.42 -6.97
CA TYR A 170 -2.52 2.58 -6.18
C TYR A 170 -1.23 3.21 -6.72
N PHE A 171 -0.19 2.41 -6.94
CA PHE A 171 1.09 2.90 -7.45
C PHE A 171 0.95 3.60 -8.81
N HIS A 172 0.24 3.00 -9.77
CA HIS A 172 0.08 3.59 -11.10
C HIS A 172 -0.76 4.85 -11.09
N ALA A 173 -1.83 4.91 -10.28
CA ALA A 173 -2.74 6.04 -10.25
C ALA A 173 -2.22 7.21 -9.40
N ALA A 174 -1.68 6.94 -8.21
CA ALA A 174 -1.23 7.96 -7.27
C ALA A 174 0.23 8.39 -7.49
N GLN A 175 1.04 7.58 -8.20
CA GLN A 175 2.48 7.82 -8.42
C GLN A 175 3.22 8.27 -7.14
N PRO A 176 3.11 7.51 -6.04
CA PRO A 176 3.69 7.90 -4.76
C PRO A 176 5.20 8.02 -4.80
N VAL A 177 5.73 8.97 -4.01
CA VAL A 177 7.16 9.06 -3.72
C VAL A 177 7.43 8.31 -2.41
N PHE A 178 8.24 7.24 -2.51
CA PHE A 178 8.59 6.42 -1.35
C PHE A 178 9.75 7.00 -0.56
N THR A 179 9.67 6.90 0.76
CA THR A 179 10.74 7.37 1.66
C THR A 179 11.47 6.24 2.37
N SER A 180 10.82 5.10 2.57
CA SER A 180 11.35 3.92 3.25
C SER A 180 11.80 2.86 2.24
N SER A 181 12.92 2.19 2.57
CA SER A 181 13.41 1.04 1.81
C SER A 181 12.38 -0.10 1.80
N GLU A 182 11.66 -0.29 2.91
CA GLU A 182 10.67 -1.37 3.04
C GLU A 182 9.51 -1.22 2.04
N ALA A 183 8.93 -0.02 1.92
CA ALA A 183 7.85 0.22 0.96
C ALA A 183 8.33 0.03 -0.48
N LEU A 184 9.52 0.56 -0.80
CA LEU A 184 10.15 0.41 -2.11
C LEU A 184 10.36 -1.07 -2.46
N GLU A 185 10.93 -1.84 -1.55
CA GLU A 185 11.23 -3.26 -1.74
C GLU A 185 9.98 -4.12 -1.87
N LEU A 186 8.94 -3.83 -1.09
CA LEU A 186 7.65 -4.53 -1.18
C LEU A 186 6.96 -4.24 -2.50
N LEU A 187 6.87 -2.98 -2.91
CA LEU A 187 6.32 -2.61 -4.21
C LEU A 187 7.13 -3.24 -5.35
N PHE A 188 8.46 -3.16 -5.29
CA PHE A 188 9.30 -3.77 -6.31
C PHE A 188 9.10 -5.28 -6.39
N GLY A 189 8.97 -5.95 -5.25
CA GLY A 189 8.63 -7.37 -5.20
C GLY A 189 7.29 -7.67 -5.88
N ALA A 190 6.28 -6.82 -5.68
CA ALA A 190 5.00 -6.93 -6.36
C ALA A 190 5.14 -6.74 -7.89
N LEU A 191 5.79 -5.67 -8.34
CA LEU A 191 6.08 -5.40 -9.76
C LEU A 191 6.85 -6.56 -10.40
N ALA A 192 7.94 -7.00 -9.77
CA ALA A 192 8.76 -8.08 -10.28
C ALA A 192 7.92 -9.35 -10.45
N ARG A 193 7.02 -9.66 -9.50
CA ARG A 193 6.17 -10.85 -9.59
C ARG A 193 5.10 -10.76 -10.67
N THR A 194 4.64 -9.57 -11.06
CA THR A 194 3.53 -9.37 -12.01
C THR A 194 3.99 -9.03 -13.42
N ASN A 195 5.02 -8.20 -13.59
CA ASN A 195 5.46 -7.68 -14.88
C ASN A 195 6.99 -7.48 -14.91
N VAL A 196 7.69 -8.30 -15.69
CA VAL A 196 9.17 -8.29 -15.74
C VAL A 196 9.68 -7.02 -16.41
N THR A 197 9.06 -6.62 -17.53
CA THR A 197 9.43 -5.39 -18.26
C THR A 197 9.30 -4.16 -17.38
N GLU A 198 8.17 -4.02 -16.69
CA GLU A 198 7.92 -2.87 -15.83
C GLU A 198 8.87 -2.84 -14.62
N ALA A 199 9.13 -3.99 -14.00
CA ALA A 199 10.10 -4.07 -12.91
C ALA A 199 11.51 -3.70 -13.38
N LEU A 200 11.92 -4.12 -14.58
CA LEU A 200 13.20 -3.73 -15.16
C LEU A 200 13.28 -2.22 -15.36
N ASP A 201 12.27 -1.61 -16.00
CA ASP A 201 12.22 -0.17 -16.23
C ASP A 201 12.12 0.64 -14.94
N PHE A 202 11.47 0.10 -13.91
CA PHE A 202 11.45 0.68 -12.58
C PHE A 202 12.84 0.69 -11.95
N SER A 203 13.58 -0.43 -11.99
CA SER A 203 14.92 -0.50 -11.40
C SER A 203 15.90 0.52 -12.02
N ARG A 204 15.76 0.78 -13.33
CA ARG A 204 16.57 1.74 -14.09
C ARG A 204 16.42 3.19 -13.67
N ARG A 205 15.38 3.55 -12.89
CA ARG A 205 15.17 4.91 -12.39
C ARG A 205 16.07 5.26 -11.21
N TYR A 206 16.74 4.27 -10.62
CA TYR A 206 17.55 4.43 -9.42
C TYR A 206 19.05 4.47 -9.74
N PRO A 207 19.88 5.05 -8.85
CA PRO A 207 21.33 5.00 -8.95
C PRO A 207 21.87 3.56 -8.99
N GLU A 208 23.06 3.39 -9.57
CA GLU A 208 23.68 2.09 -9.89
C GLU A 208 23.56 1.05 -8.78
N TRP A 209 23.94 1.40 -7.54
CA TRP A 209 23.91 0.47 -6.42
C TRP A 209 22.51 -0.07 -6.11
N THR A 210 21.50 0.82 -6.03
CA THR A 210 20.11 0.41 -5.80
C THR A 210 19.55 -0.31 -7.01
N ARG A 211 19.87 0.15 -8.23
CA ARG A 211 19.47 -0.49 -9.48
C ARG A 211 19.97 -1.93 -9.56
N GLN A 212 21.22 -2.20 -9.20
CA GLN A 212 21.78 -3.55 -9.16
C GLN A 212 20.99 -4.44 -8.20
N GLN A 213 20.73 -3.98 -6.97
CA GLN A 213 19.97 -4.78 -5.98
C GLN A 213 18.55 -5.11 -6.47
N LEU A 214 17.86 -4.13 -7.04
CA LEU A 214 16.52 -4.33 -7.61
C LEU A 214 16.60 -5.30 -8.80
N PHE A 215 17.59 -5.15 -9.69
CA PHE A 215 17.78 -6.05 -10.82
C PHE A 215 18.01 -7.50 -10.38
N GLU A 216 18.90 -7.73 -9.42
CA GLU A 216 19.17 -9.06 -8.87
C GLU A 216 17.91 -9.67 -8.23
N ARG A 217 17.11 -8.85 -7.54
CA ARG A 217 15.81 -9.26 -6.97
C ARG A 217 14.77 -9.60 -8.04
N LEU A 218 14.79 -8.92 -9.20
CA LEU A 218 13.97 -9.31 -10.36
C LEU A 218 14.37 -10.71 -10.85
N VAL A 219 15.67 -10.95 -11.05
CA VAL A 219 16.18 -12.27 -11.45
C VAL A 219 15.80 -13.35 -10.43
N ALA A 220 15.97 -13.07 -9.14
CA ALA A 220 15.57 -13.96 -8.05
C ALA A 220 14.08 -14.31 -8.14
N SER A 221 13.21 -13.31 -8.33
CA SER A 221 11.75 -13.51 -8.40
C SER A 221 11.31 -14.44 -9.54
N ILE A 222 12.06 -14.44 -10.65
CA ILE A 222 11.82 -15.34 -11.79
C ILE A 222 12.26 -16.78 -11.44
N LEU A 223 13.40 -16.94 -10.76
CA LEU A 223 13.92 -18.24 -10.34
C LEU A 223 13.07 -18.89 -9.24
N GLU A 224 12.40 -18.10 -8.41
CA GLU A 224 11.48 -18.55 -7.37
C GLU A 224 10.15 -19.13 -7.90
N GLN A 225 9.84 -18.92 -9.18
CA GLN A 225 8.62 -19.43 -9.83
C GLN A 225 8.97 -20.36 -11.00
N PRO A 226 9.46 -21.59 -10.72
CA PRO A 226 9.85 -22.55 -11.76
C PRO A 226 8.76 -22.81 -12.80
N GLU A 227 7.49 -22.79 -12.38
CA GLU A 227 6.32 -23.00 -13.24
C GLU A 227 6.10 -21.86 -14.25
N LYS A 228 6.58 -20.65 -13.97
CA LYS A 228 6.52 -19.49 -14.87
C LYS A 228 7.87 -19.13 -15.50
N LEU A 229 8.92 -19.90 -15.20
CA LEU A 229 10.29 -19.63 -15.63
C LEU A 229 10.41 -19.47 -17.15
N GLY A 230 9.70 -20.28 -17.93
CA GLY A 230 9.74 -20.21 -19.40
C GLY A 230 9.27 -18.86 -19.94
N ALA A 231 8.07 -18.43 -19.54
CA ALA A 231 7.49 -17.17 -20.03
C ALA A 231 8.23 -15.95 -19.50
N ARG A 232 8.43 -15.87 -18.18
CA ARG A 232 9.06 -14.72 -17.53
C ARG A 232 10.56 -14.65 -17.80
N GLY A 233 11.22 -15.80 -17.84
CA GLY A 233 12.62 -15.91 -18.23
C GLY A 233 12.83 -15.47 -19.67
N LYS A 234 11.95 -15.87 -20.60
CA LYS A 234 11.99 -15.40 -21.99
C LYS A 234 11.82 -13.89 -22.09
N GLU A 235 10.92 -13.30 -21.31
CA GLU A 235 10.73 -11.83 -21.28
C GLU A 235 12.03 -11.12 -20.84
N LEU A 236 12.62 -11.54 -19.71
CA LEU A 236 13.87 -10.94 -19.21
C LEU A 236 15.04 -11.12 -20.18
N VAL A 237 15.27 -12.35 -20.68
CA VAL A 237 16.44 -12.62 -21.53
C VAL A 237 16.30 -12.02 -22.93
N SER A 238 15.09 -11.69 -23.36
CA SER A 238 14.83 -10.96 -24.60
C SER A 238 14.91 -9.44 -24.43
N ALA A 239 14.96 -8.94 -23.19
CA ALA A 239 15.09 -7.52 -22.92
C ALA A 239 16.47 -6.98 -23.35
N ALA A 240 16.47 -5.71 -23.76
CA ALA A 240 17.69 -4.96 -24.07
C ALA A 240 18.41 -4.57 -22.78
N LEU A 241 19.16 -5.52 -22.21
CA LEU A 241 20.01 -5.26 -21.06
C LEU A 241 21.22 -4.40 -21.45
N THR A 242 21.53 -3.43 -20.61
CA THR A 242 22.79 -2.65 -20.67
C THR A 242 24.01 -3.53 -20.36
N GLY A 243 25.21 -3.03 -20.65
CA GLY A 243 26.45 -3.78 -20.35
C GLY A 243 26.60 -4.12 -18.86
N GLU A 244 26.21 -3.19 -17.97
CA GLU A 244 26.16 -3.38 -16.52
C GLU A 244 25.16 -4.47 -16.13
N GLU A 245 23.91 -4.37 -16.60
CA GLU A 245 22.86 -5.35 -16.34
C GLU A 245 23.23 -6.75 -16.84
N GLU A 246 23.92 -6.84 -17.99
CA GLU A 246 24.46 -8.10 -18.49
C GLU A 246 25.54 -8.66 -17.54
N SER A 247 26.42 -7.81 -17.01
CA SER A 247 27.42 -8.25 -16.01
C SER A 247 26.73 -8.75 -14.74
N TRP A 248 25.81 -7.96 -14.17
CA TRP A 248 25.07 -8.34 -12.96
C TRP A 248 24.27 -9.62 -13.16
N PHE A 249 23.63 -9.81 -14.31
CA PHE A 249 22.92 -11.03 -14.66
C PHE A 249 23.84 -12.25 -14.65
N GLN A 250 25.01 -12.15 -15.28
CA GLN A 250 25.98 -13.26 -15.33
C GLN A 250 26.59 -13.52 -13.95
N ASP A 251 26.96 -12.48 -13.22
CA ASP A 251 27.58 -12.61 -11.88
C ASP A 251 26.58 -13.19 -10.88
N TYR A 252 25.33 -12.71 -10.85
CA TYR A 252 24.30 -13.25 -9.97
C TYR A 252 24.02 -14.74 -10.22
N LEU A 253 23.94 -15.16 -11.49
CA LEU A 253 23.66 -16.55 -11.86
C LEU A 253 24.88 -17.49 -11.73
N ARG A 254 26.11 -17.00 -11.92
CA ARG A 254 27.32 -17.84 -11.89
C ARG A 254 28.04 -17.84 -10.55
N ARG A 255 28.03 -16.72 -9.84
CA ARG A 255 28.82 -16.49 -8.62
C ARG A 255 27.95 -16.13 -7.41
N GLY A 256 26.81 -15.49 -7.64
CA GLY A 256 25.87 -15.05 -6.61
C GLY A 256 24.89 -16.12 -6.14
N GLU A 257 23.85 -15.66 -5.43
CA GLU A 257 22.84 -16.52 -4.81
C GLU A 257 22.01 -17.31 -5.84
N GLY A 258 21.82 -16.75 -7.03
CA GLY A 258 21.12 -17.39 -8.14
C GLY A 258 21.76 -18.70 -8.58
N ARG A 259 23.06 -18.93 -8.33
CA ARG A 259 23.76 -20.17 -8.75
C ARG A 259 23.10 -21.45 -8.26
N LYS A 260 22.46 -21.42 -7.08
CA LYS A 260 21.88 -22.62 -6.43
C LYS A 260 20.48 -22.97 -6.96
N SER A 261 19.87 -22.08 -7.75
CA SER A 261 18.49 -22.23 -8.21
C SER A 261 18.37 -23.17 -9.41
N LYS A 262 17.28 -23.96 -9.46
CA LYS A 262 17.04 -24.96 -10.51
C LYS A 262 16.89 -24.35 -11.92
N GLY A 263 16.51 -23.07 -12.03
CA GLY A 263 16.29 -22.36 -13.29
C GLY A 263 17.53 -21.66 -13.90
N THR A 264 18.67 -21.67 -13.19
CA THR A 264 19.84 -20.85 -13.54
C THR A 264 20.47 -21.28 -14.87
N SER A 265 20.63 -22.58 -15.08
CA SER A 265 21.17 -23.11 -16.33
C SER A 265 20.28 -22.77 -17.52
N VAL A 266 18.96 -22.76 -17.33
CA VAL A 266 17.97 -22.43 -18.35
C VAL A 266 18.09 -20.96 -18.75
N LEU A 267 18.10 -20.03 -17.78
CA LEU A 267 18.24 -18.60 -18.07
C LEU A 267 19.57 -18.26 -18.76
N LEU A 268 20.68 -18.84 -18.32
CA LEU A 268 21.99 -18.64 -18.96
C LEU A 268 22.00 -19.12 -20.42
N ARG A 269 21.38 -20.29 -20.69
CA ARG A 269 21.25 -20.82 -22.06
C ARG A 269 20.36 -19.93 -22.92
N MET A 270 19.18 -19.58 -22.43
CA MET A 270 18.25 -18.69 -23.16
C MET A 270 18.92 -17.36 -23.52
N ARG A 271 19.62 -16.73 -22.56
CA ARG A 271 20.35 -15.48 -22.81
C ARG A 271 21.49 -15.67 -23.80
N GLY A 272 22.22 -16.78 -23.73
CA GLY A 272 23.28 -17.10 -24.69
C GLY A 272 22.77 -17.27 -26.13
N VAL A 273 21.58 -17.85 -26.31
CA VAL A 273 20.92 -17.95 -27.62
C VAL A 273 20.50 -16.57 -28.13
N VAL A 274 19.82 -15.76 -27.31
CA VAL A 274 19.35 -14.42 -27.71
C VAL A 274 20.53 -13.50 -28.07
N THR A 275 21.64 -13.60 -27.35
CA THR A 275 22.84 -12.77 -27.59
C THR A 275 23.76 -13.34 -28.68
N GLY A 276 23.41 -14.46 -29.33
CA GLY A 276 24.22 -15.10 -30.37
C GLY A 276 25.53 -15.75 -29.85
N ARG A 277 25.72 -15.84 -28.53
CA ARG A 277 26.89 -16.47 -27.90
C ARG A 277 26.84 -18.00 -27.91
N LEU A 278 25.64 -18.57 -28.10
CA LEU A 278 25.41 -20.00 -28.32
C LEU A 278 24.78 -20.19 -29.69
N SER A 279 25.49 -20.87 -30.60
CA SER A 279 24.99 -21.18 -31.95
C SER A 279 23.70 -22.02 -31.86
N SER A 280 22.66 -21.59 -32.58
CA SER A 280 21.26 -22.03 -32.43
C SER A 280 20.98 -23.52 -32.70
N THR A 281 21.90 -24.25 -33.31
CA THR A 281 21.69 -25.64 -33.75
C THR A 281 21.76 -26.66 -32.62
N ALA A 282 22.60 -26.47 -31.60
CA ALA A 282 22.71 -27.38 -30.46
C ALA A 282 21.64 -27.14 -29.36
N ALA A 283 20.97 -25.98 -29.39
CA ALA A 283 20.02 -25.55 -28.35
C ALA A 283 18.59 -26.03 -28.62
N LEU A 284 18.20 -26.19 -29.89
CA LEU A 284 16.85 -26.59 -30.29
C LEU A 284 16.57 -28.09 -30.07
N GLU A 285 17.56 -28.96 -30.25
CA GLU A 285 17.40 -30.41 -30.04
C GLU A 285 17.14 -30.79 -28.58
N ASN A 286 17.63 -30.00 -27.61
CA ASN A 286 17.45 -30.28 -26.18
C ASN A 286 16.19 -29.64 -25.57
N LEU A 287 15.61 -28.61 -26.20
CA LEU A 287 14.35 -28.01 -25.72
C LEU A 287 13.13 -28.87 -26.04
N ALA A 288 13.20 -29.71 -27.08
CA ALA A 288 12.16 -30.67 -27.42
C ALA A 288 12.16 -31.93 -26.53
N GLY A 289 13.24 -32.18 -25.77
CA GLY A 289 13.37 -33.37 -24.92
C GLY A 289 12.81 -33.22 -23.51
N HIS A 290 12.36 -32.03 -23.10
CA HIS A 290 11.89 -31.70 -21.74
C HIS A 290 10.54 -30.95 -21.71
N LEU A 291 9.78 -30.97 -22.81
CA LEU A 291 8.32 -30.76 -22.78
C LEU A 291 7.63 -32.10 -22.51
#